data_AF-A0A3Q2Z2N4-F1
#
_entry.id   AF-A0A3Q2Z2N4-F1
#
_cell.length_a   1.000
_cell.length_b   1.000
_cell.length_c   1.000
_cell.angle_alpha   90.00
_cell.angle_beta   90.00
_cell.angle_gamma   90.00
#
_symmetry.space_group_name_H-M   'P 1'
#
loop_
_entity.id
_entity.type
_entity.pdbx_description
1 polymer ?
#
loop_
_entity_poly.entity_id
_entity_poly.type
_entity_poly.pdbx_seq_one_letter_code
_entity_poly.pdbx_strand_id
1 'polypeptide(L)'
;MVGWIKLLLLALYLSAMLALPDSQKCSKGFNLKKGKCIDQDECEENYPEDMGLCGKNAYCVNTIGNFYCMCEKGFQTSEGSTNFTAESSLTCKAVCSIDETNHCGNGTCHIGTSGPYCACQDGFTNYGNKATRCTALDCDAFKDTWDLKENVAIAHNLLTQLKRKCEDLTKGEDPEDFDDPDLLWRLLLVIDQLLLTGALNENRKVSKFLDLVESALNLIGPFIDAGRIRRSYAHTELDLLNHKGAMPPQGVAILSTKPVTLNITLETVSGDPSLYPGFASVSLLSYANLETFTDGFFSGINPQANESFVINSKVVTVSVTNTNTSHLEEPVILTFSHLTRGNGRLHLCVFWNASNGNGSWSADGCTAVESNSEFTVCSCNHLSTFAVLMALYDVEATFELQVATWVGLSLSLICLLICILTFSLIRSIQSPRTTIHLHLCISLFVAALIFLVGISRTENQNACAVIAGLLHYFFLAAFCWMCLEGVQLFRMVILVFNTNFRTLYMMTGGYGVPAAIVAISALINPKGYGTQRYCWLNVDFIWSFLGPVCVIIAINIFFFLITAWKLAQKFSSLNPDLNTLQKIK
;
A
#
# COMPACT_ATOMS: atom_id res chain seq x y z
N MET A 1 -8.18 -93.02 -18.12
CA MET A 1 -7.37 -92.20 -17.18
C MET A 1 -6.25 -91.44 -17.94
N VAL A 2 -6.54 -90.83 -19.11
CA VAL A 2 -5.52 -90.15 -19.96
C VAL A 2 -6.00 -88.75 -20.44
N GLY A 3 -7.30 -88.44 -20.38
CA GLY A 3 -7.83 -87.12 -20.76
C GLY A 3 -7.64 -86.01 -19.71
N TRP A 4 -7.66 -86.36 -18.42
CA TRP A 4 -7.56 -85.37 -17.33
C TRP A 4 -6.15 -84.82 -17.14
N ILE A 5 -5.11 -85.62 -17.43
CA ILE A 5 -3.70 -85.20 -17.33
C ILE A 5 -3.36 -84.18 -18.42
N LYS A 6 -3.94 -84.31 -19.63
CA LYS A 6 -3.75 -83.32 -20.70
C LYS A 6 -4.42 -81.99 -20.39
N LEU A 7 -5.57 -81.97 -19.73
CA LEU A 7 -6.24 -80.74 -19.32
C LEU A 7 -5.51 -80.05 -18.15
N LEU A 8 -4.97 -80.82 -17.21
CA LEU A 8 -4.15 -80.30 -16.11
C LEU A 8 -2.82 -79.73 -16.60
N LEU A 9 -2.19 -80.37 -17.59
CA LEU A 9 -0.98 -79.86 -18.24
C LEU A 9 -1.27 -78.61 -19.09
N LEU A 10 -2.39 -78.53 -19.80
CA LEU A 10 -2.77 -77.31 -20.54
C LEU A 10 -3.11 -76.15 -19.59
N ALA A 11 -3.79 -76.43 -18.48
CA ALA A 11 -4.12 -75.44 -17.46
C ALA A 11 -2.87 -74.94 -16.71
N LEU A 12 -1.92 -75.84 -16.37
CA LEU A 12 -0.61 -75.48 -15.80
C LEU A 12 0.25 -74.69 -16.80
N TYR A 13 0.17 -75.01 -18.09
CA TYR A 13 0.89 -74.29 -19.15
C TYR A 13 0.28 -72.89 -19.40
N LEU A 14 -1.06 -72.75 -19.39
CA LEU A 14 -1.72 -71.45 -19.47
C LEU A 14 -1.54 -70.60 -18.21
N SER A 15 -1.53 -71.19 -17.00
CA SER A 15 -1.25 -70.45 -15.76
C SER A 15 0.21 -70.01 -15.66
N ALA A 16 1.14 -70.78 -16.24
CA ALA A 16 2.56 -70.41 -16.32
C ALA A 16 2.83 -69.30 -17.36
N MET A 17 2.05 -69.24 -18.45
CA MET A 17 2.16 -68.18 -19.47
C MET A 17 1.54 -66.84 -19.05
N LEU A 18 0.68 -66.82 -18.03
CA LEU A 18 0.10 -65.59 -17.44
C LEU A 18 0.90 -65.06 -16.22
N ALA A 19 1.99 -65.72 -15.84
CA ALA A 19 2.81 -65.39 -14.67
C ALA A 19 4.28 -65.09 -15.01
N LEU A 20 4.53 -64.48 -16.17
CA LEU A 20 5.79 -63.77 -16.42
C LEU A 20 5.53 -62.28 -16.17
N PRO A 21 6.17 -61.65 -15.17
CA PRO A 21 6.24 -60.20 -15.17
C PRO A 21 7.07 -59.83 -16.39
N ASP A 22 6.47 -59.08 -17.30
CA ASP A 22 7.20 -58.43 -18.39
C ASP A 22 8.35 -57.67 -17.72
N SER A 23 9.60 -58.09 -17.94
CA SER A 23 10.76 -57.35 -17.46
C SER A 23 10.79 -56.08 -18.28
N GLN A 24 10.05 -55.07 -17.85
CA GLN A 24 9.93 -53.80 -18.54
C GLN A 24 11.30 -53.12 -18.52
N LYS A 25 12.14 -53.47 -19.50
CA LYS A 25 13.44 -52.83 -19.72
C LYS A 25 13.16 -51.51 -20.42
N CYS A 26 13.53 -50.43 -19.76
CA CYS A 26 13.53 -49.11 -20.37
C CYS A 26 14.62 -49.04 -21.45
N SER A 27 14.42 -48.16 -22.43
CA SER A 27 15.44 -47.80 -23.41
C SER A 27 16.70 -47.26 -22.73
N LYS A 28 17.86 -47.33 -23.40
CA LYS A 28 19.11 -46.70 -22.93
C LYS A 28 18.84 -45.21 -22.63
N GLY A 29 19.35 -44.69 -21.50
CA GLY A 29 19.08 -43.32 -21.02
C GLY A 29 17.84 -43.18 -20.12
N PHE A 30 17.16 -44.28 -19.76
CA PHE A 30 15.99 -44.24 -18.87
C PHE A 30 16.08 -45.27 -17.74
N ASN A 31 15.71 -44.85 -16.54
CA ASN A 31 15.62 -45.68 -15.35
C ASN A 31 14.17 -46.08 -15.05
N LEU A 32 13.95 -47.37 -14.76
CA LEU A 32 12.64 -47.88 -14.38
C LEU A 32 12.35 -47.56 -12.91
N LYS A 33 11.44 -46.61 -12.66
CA LYS A 33 10.95 -46.29 -11.31
C LYS A 33 9.44 -46.51 -11.26
N LYS A 34 8.97 -47.40 -10.37
CA LYS A 34 7.54 -47.72 -10.17
C LYS A 34 6.79 -48.10 -11.47
N GLY A 35 7.42 -48.86 -12.37
CA GLY A 35 6.80 -49.31 -13.63
C GLY A 35 6.70 -48.24 -14.73
N LYS A 36 7.32 -47.06 -14.54
CA LYS A 36 7.45 -46.01 -15.56
C LYS A 36 8.93 -45.76 -15.84
N CYS A 37 9.27 -45.61 -17.13
CA CYS A 37 10.61 -45.19 -17.55
C CYS A 37 10.72 -43.68 -17.33
N ILE A 38 11.62 -43.29 -16.44
CA ILE A 38 11.96 -41.90 -16.16
C ILE A 38 13.35 -41.67 -16.75
N ASP A 39 13.52 -40.52 -17.39
CA ASP A 39 14.81 -40.07 -17.91
C ASP A 39 15.90 -40.15 -16.84
N GLN A 40 17.07 -40.66 -17.21
CA GLN A 40 18.24 -40.69 -16.35
C GLN A 40 19.04 -39.42 -16.61
N ASP A 41 19.20 -38.58 -15.60
CA ASP A 41 20.09 -37.42 -15.73
C ASP A 41 21.55 -37.89 -15.63
N GLU A 42 22.20 -38.11 -16.77
CA GLU A 42 23.60 -38.52 -16.81
C GLU A 42 24.57 -37.41 -16.32
N CYS A 43 24.11 -36.16 -16.22
CA CYS A 43 24.90 -35.03 -15.73
C CYS A 43 24.98 -34.98 -14.19
N GLU A 44 24.08 -35.66 -13.47
CA GLU A 44 24.08 -35.75 -12.00
C GLU A 44 24.90 -36.93 -11.44
N GLU A 45 25.49 -37.76 -12.30
CA GLU A 45 26.34 -38.87 -11.85
C GLU A 45 27.69 -38.39 -11.31
N ASN A 46 28.12 -38.92 -10.15
CA ASN A 46 29.39 -38.54 -9.51
C ASN A 46 30.60 -39.06 -10.32
N TYR A 47 31.16 -38.19 -11.16
CA TYR A 47 32.47 -38.39 -11.79
C TYR A 47 33.61 -37.88 -10.90
N PRO A 48 34.82 -38.47 -10.94
CA PRO A 48 35.98 -37.93 -10.23
C PRO A 48 36.33 -36.51 -10.71
N GLU A 49 36.71 -35.63 -9.78
CA GLU A 49 36.86 -34.17 -9.92
C GLU A 49 37.81 -33.66 -11.03
N ASP A 50 38.56 -34.53 -11.72
CA ASP A 50 39.56 -34.11 -12.71
C ASP A 50 39.18 -34.39 -14.18
N MET A 51 38.07 -35.09 -14.44
CA MET A 51 37.74 -35.55 -15.80
C MET A 51 36.24 -35.77 -16.04
N GLY A 52 35.37 -34.91 -15.47
CA GLY A 52 33.90 -35.00 -15.61
C GLY A 52 33.42 -35.36 -17.03
N LEU A 53 32.23 -35.94 -17.15
CA LEU A 53 31.65 -36.55 -18.37
C LEU A 53 31.98 -35.87 -19.72
N CYS A 54 32.11 -34.53 -19.74
CA CYS A 54 32.37 -33.70 -20.92
C CYS A 54 33.81 -33.17 -21.06
N GLY A 55 34.73 -33.56 -20.17
CA GLY A 55 36.10 -33.04 -20.12
C GLY A 55 36.21 -31.64 -19.50
N LYS A 56 37.41 -31.06 -19.53
CA LYS A 56 37.67 -29.71 -18.99
C LYS A 56 37.14 -28.62 -19.93
N ASN A 57 36.61 -27.54 -19.35
CA ASN A 57 36.03 -26.37 -20.05
C ASN A 57 34.78 -26.70 -20.89
N ALA A 58 33.97 -27.65 -20.42
CA ALA A 58 32.73 -28.08 -21.04
C ALA A 58 31.72 -28.46 -19.96
N TYR A 59 30.43 -28.26 -20.23
CA TYR A 59 29.35 -28.67 -19.35
C TYR A 59 28.43 -29.68 -20.03
N CYS A 60 27.80 -30.50 -19.20
CA CYS A 60 26.86 -31.53 -19.61
C CYS A 60 25.45 -30.93 -19.71
N VAL A 61 24.75 -31.25 -20.80
CA VAL A 61 23.34 -30.91 -20.99
C VAL A 61 22.55 -32.21 -21.15
N ASN A 62 21.71 -32.51 -20.17
CA ASN A 62 20.81 -33.65 -20.21
C ASN A 62 19.64 -33.38 -21.16
N THR A 63 19.24 -34.38 -21.94
CA THR A 63 18.09 -34.35 -22.85
C THR A 63 17.27 -35.63 -22.68
N ILE A 64 16.00 -35.63 -23.09
CA ILE A 64 15.15 -36.81 -22.87
C ILE A 64 15.71 -38.02 -23.64
N GLY A 65 16.25 -38.98 -22.91
CA GLY A 65 16.84 -40.24 -23.37
C GLY A 65 18.30 -40.17 -23.81
N ASN A 66 18.99 -39.04 -23.63
CA ASN A 66 20.41 -38.89 -23.99
C ASN A 66 21.00 -37.61 -23.37
N PHE A 67 22.31 -37.39 -23.51
CA PHE A 67 22.94 -36.13 -23.14
C PHE A 67 23.94 -35.68 -24.20
N TYR A 68 24.34 -34.42 -24.16
CA TYR A 68 25.44 -33.91 -24.97
C TYR A 68 26.31 -32.95 -24.16
N CYS A 69 27.51 -32.74 -24.65
CA CYS A 69 28.49 -31.84 -24.07
C CYS A 69 28.54 -30.55 -24.89
N MET A 70 28.62 -29.43 -24.18
CA MET A 70 28.79 -28.12 -24.79
C MET A 70 30.02 -27.43 -24.21
N CYS A 71 30.89 -26.93 -25.08
CA CYS A 71 32.04 -26.15 -24.67
C CYS A 71 31.59 -24.87 -23.94
N GLU A 72 32.36 -24.48 -22.93
CA GLU A 72 32.19 -23.18 -22.28
C GLU A 72 32.36 -22.04 -23.30
N LYS A 73 31.73 -20.90 -23.02
CA LYS A 73 31.80 -19.74 -23.91
C LYS A 73 33.28 -19.33 -24.08
N GLY A 74 33.72 -19.14 -25.33
CA GLY A 74 35.14 -18.86 -25.63
C GLY A 74 35.99 -20.12 -25.83
N PHE A 75 35.39 -21.31 -25.79
CA PHE A 75 36.04 -22.56 -26.14
C PHE A 75 35.33 -23.25 -27.30
N GLN A 76 36.11 -23.94 -28.14
CA GLN A 76 35.59 -24.77 -29.24
C GLN A 76 36.35 -26.09 -29.30
N THR A 77 35.73 -27.12 -29.85
CA THR A 77 36.44 -28.38 -30.12
C THR A 77 37.51 -28.19 -31.19
N SER A 78 38.41 -29.16 -31.35
CA SER A 78 39.39 -29.17 -32.45
C SER A 78 38.78 -29.11 -33.85
N GLU A 79 37.48 -29.37 -33.97
CA GLU A 79 36.72 -29.36 -35.22
C GLU A 79 35.92 -28.04 -35.41
N GLY A 80 35.99 -27.11 -34.46
CA GLY A 80 35.28 -25.82 -34.51
C GLY A 80 33.83 -25.87 -34.01
N SER A 81 33.34 -27.03 -33.57
CA SER A 81 31.99 -27.20 -33.01
C SER A 81 31.95 -26.80 -31.53
N THR A 82 30.83 -26.23 -31.07
CA THR A 82 30.58 -25.97 -29.64
C THR A 82 29.90 -27.15 -28.95
N ASN A 83 29.14 -27.97 -29.68
CA ASN A 83 28.41 -29.12 -29.15
C ASN A 83 29.06 -30.41 -29.65
N PHE A 84 29.21 -31.40 -28.76
CA PHE A 84 29.80 -32.70 -29.07
C PHE A 84 29.21 -33.79 -28.15
N THR A 85 29.32 -35.05 -28.56
CA THR A 85 28.91 -36.19 -27.73
C THR A 85 30.05 -36.59 -26.79
N ALA A 86 29.80 -36.96 -25.54
CA ALA A 86 30.87 -37.40 -24.62
C ALA A 86 31.67 -38.62 -25.11
N GLU A 87 31.09 -39.43 -25.99
CA GLU A 87 31.81 -40.56 -26.62
C GLU A 87 32.88 -40.09 -27.63
N SER A 88 32.85 -38.84 -28.07
CA SER A 88 33.90 -38.25 -28.89
C SER A 88 35.04 -37.76 -27.99
N SER A 89 36.28 -38.16 -28.28
CA SER A 89 37.49 -37.73 -27.55
C SER A 89 37.87 -36.26 -27.81
N LEU A 90 36.89 -35.42 -28.16
CA LEU A 90 37.03 -34.02 -28.43
C LEU A 90 37.23 -33.25 -27.12
N THR A 91 38.12 -32.27 -27.13
CA THR A 91 38.39 -31.40 -25.97
C THR A 91 38.20 -29.95 -26.38
N CYS A 92 37.64 -29.16 -25.47
CA CYS A 92 37.38 -27.75 -25.68
C CYS A 92 38.68 -26.95 -25.48
N LYS A 93 39.14 -26.30 -26.56
CA LYS A 93 40.31 -25.41 -26.57
C LYS A 93 39.86 -23.97 -26.56
N ALA A 94 40.61 -23.11 -25.87
CA ALA A 94 40.34 -21.67 -25.82
C ALA A 94 40.49 -21.07 -27.23
N VAL A 95 39.50 -20.29 -27.65
CA VAL A 95 39.46 -19.62 -28.95
C VAL A 95 38.98 -18.19 -28.76
N CYS A 96 39.79 -17.23 -29.22
CA CYS A 96 39.35 -15.84 -29.43
C CYS A 96 38.98 -15.66 -30.90
N SER A 97 37.82 -16.16 -31.32
CA SER A 97 37.31 -15.92 -32.68
C SER A 97 36.68 -14.53 -32.74
N ILE A 98 37.18 -13.71 -33.66
CA ILE A 98 36.77 -12.31 -33.84
C ILE A 98 35.44 -12.20 -34.59
N ASP A 99 35.00 -13.26 -35.29
CA ASP A 99 33.81 -13.18 -36.14
C ASP A 99 32.53 -13.79 -35.55
N GLU A 100 31.48 -12.98 -35.72
CA GLU A 100 30.02 -13.14 -35.59
C GLU A 100 29.35 -13.10 -34.21
N THR A 101 30.03 -13.34 -33.09
CA THR A 101 29.51 -12.91 -31.78
C THR A 101 30.65 -12.50 -30.88
N ASN A 102 30.94 -11.20 -30.86
CA ASN A 102 32.00 -10.58 -30.06
C ASN A 102 31.95 -11.10 -28.60
N HIS A 103 32.77 -12.12 -28.30
CA HIS A 103 32.73 -12.91 -27.06
C HIS A 103 32.82 -12.02 -25.81
N CYS A 104 33.61 -10.95 -25.92
CA CYS A 104 33.84 -9.97 -24.88
C CYS A 104 32.93 -8.74 -24.97
N GLY A 105 32.03 -8.65 -25.96
CA GLY A 105 31.23 -7.45 -26.21
C GLY A 105 32.13 -6.25 -26.47
N ASN A 106 31.98 -5.18 -25.69
CA ASN A 106 32.79 -3.96 -25.87
C ASN A 106 34.21 -4.07 -25.26
N GLY A 107 34.81 -5.25 -25.34
CA GLY A 107 36.14 -5.58 -24.82
C GLY A 107 36.98 -6.35 -25.83
N THR A 108 38.24 -6.58 -25.49
CA THR A 108 39.19 -7.36 -26.30
C THR A 108 39.43 -8.73 -25.67
N CYS A 109 39.40 -9.78 -26.49
CA CYS A 109 39.66 -11.15 -26.05
C CYS A 109 41.16 -11.44 -26.06
N HIS A 110 41.66 -12.02 -24.98
CA HIS A 110 43.04 -12.44 -24.78
C HIS A 110 43.07 -13.89 -24.29
N ILE A 111 44.14 -14.62 -24.56
CA ILE A 111 44.31 -16.00 -24.07
C ILE A 111 45.32 -15.98 -22.94
N GLY A 112 44.86 -16.22 -21.72
CA GLY A 112 45.68 -16.34 -20.52
C GLY A 112 46.07 -17.79 -20.22
N THR A 113 46.87 -18.00 -19.17
CA THR A 113 47.27 -19.32 -18.69
C THR A 113 46.11 -20.17 -18.16
N SER A 114 45.01 -19.51 -17.76
CA SER A 114 43.82 -20.15 -17.17
C SER A 114 42.63 -20.22 -18.14
N GLY A 115 42.77 -19.78 -19.39
CA GLY A 115 41.69 -19.70 -20.37
C GLY A 115 41.60 -18.34 -21.08
N PRO A 116 40.62 -18.14 -21.98
CA PRO A 116 40.36 -16.86 -22.60
C PRO A 116 39.81 -15.87 -21.57
N TYR A 117 40.19 -14.61 -21.69
CA TYR A 117 39.71 -13.54 -20.85
C TYR A 117 39.43 -12.25 -21.63
N CYS A 118 38.54 -11.44 -21.09
CA CYS A 118 38.08 -10.20 -21.68
C CYS A 118 38.67 -9.00 -20.94
N ALA A 119 39.33 -8.10 -21.68
CA ALA A 119 39.77 -6.80 -21.21
C ALA A 119 38.82 -5.72 -21.73
N CYS A 120 38.11 -5.04 -20.83
CA CYS A 120 37.07 -4.08 -21.18
C CYS A 120 37.64 -2.72 -21.63
N GLN A 121 36.93 -2.06 -22.55
CA GLN A 121 37.21 -0.67 -22.91
C GLN A 121 36.70 0.29 -21.82
N ASP A 122 37.22 1.52 -21.82
CA ASP A 122 36.79 2.57 -20.91
C ASP A 122 35.25 2.76 -20.96
N GLY A 123 34.62 2.79 -19.79
CA GLY A 123 33.15 2.87 -19.65
C GLY A 123 32.44 1.52 -19.60
N PHE A 124 33.19 0.41 -19.70
CA PHE A 124 32.64 -0.95 -19.63
C PHE A 124 33.35 -1.76 -18.54
N THR A 125 32.63 -2.74 -17.97
CA THR A 125 33.17 -3.62 -16.95
C THR A 125 32.62 -5.04 -17.10
N ASN A 126 33.36 -6.02 -16.58
CA ASN A 126 32.91 -7.39 -16.37
C ASN A 126 32.84 -7.72 -14.86
N TYR A 127 32.84 -6.69 -14.01
CA TYR A 127 32.73 -6.80 -12.54
C TYR A 127 33.79 -7.72 -11.92
N GLY A 128 34.99 -7.78 -12.52
CA GLY A 128 36.10 -8.64 -12.09
C GLY A 128 36.04 -10.07 -12.60
N ASN A 129 34.93 -10.50 -13.23
CA ASN A 129 34.86 -11.80 -13.88
C ASN A 129 35.45 -11.72 -15.29
N LYS A 130 36.76 -11.93 -15.38
CA LYS A 130 37.51 -11.86 -16.63
C LYS A 130 37.05 -12.85 -17.71
N ALA A 131 36.31 -13.92 -17.36
CA ALA A 131 35.79 -14.88 -18.33
C ALA A 131 34.47 -14.41 -18.99
N THR A 132 33.89 -13.29 -18.56
CA THR A 132 32.60 -12.81 -19.05
C THR A 132 32.72 -11.56 -19.91
N ARG A 133 31.64 -11.27 -20.64
CA ARG A 133 31.56 -10.11 -21.54
C ARG A 133 31.54 -8.80 -20.77
N CYS A 134 32.03 -7.75 -21.41
CA CYS A 134 31.98 -6.39 -20.89
C CYS A 134 30.60 -5.77 -21.13
N THR A 135 30.02 -5.19 -20.08
CA THR A 135 28.75 -4.45 -20.10
C THR A 135 28.99 -2.98 -19.79
N ALA A 136 28.19 -2.10 -20.38
CA ALA A 136 28.25 -0.68 -20.08
C ALA A 136 27.87 -0.46 -18.61
N LEU A 137 28.60 0.41 -17.92
CA LEU A 137 28.30 0.81 -16.55
C LEU A 137 28.22 2.33 -16.50
N ASP A 138 27.03 2.86 -16.24
CA ASP A 138 26.82 4.30 -16.08
C ASP A 138 27.06 4.72 -14.63
N CYS A 139 28.05 5.59 -14.42
CA CYS A 139 28.38 6.15 -13.11
C CYS A 139 27.83 7.57 -12.90
N ASP A 140 27.13 8.13 -13.89
CA ASP A 140 26.60 9.50 -13.86
C ASP A 140 25.49 9.66 -12.82
N ALA A 141 24.78 8.58 -12.50
CA ALA A 141 23.82 8.52 -11.39
C ALA A 141 24.40 9.00 -10.05
N PHE A 142 25.73 8.88 -9.86
CA PHE A 142 26.41 9.34 -8.65
C PHE A 142 26.97 10.78 -8.74
N LYS A 143 26.98 11.41 -9.93
CA LYS A 143 27.52 12.77 -10.16
C LYS A 143 26.61 13.88 -9.63
N ASP A 144 25.30 13.78 -9.87
CA ASP A 144 24.32 14.86 -9.59
C ASP A 144 23.74 14.86 -8.17
N THR A 145 24.54 14.41 -7.20
CA THR A 145 24.15 14.17 -5.80
C THR A 145 24.20 15.40 -4.90
N TRP A 146 24.52 16.58 -5.44
CA TRP A 146 24.75 17.80 -4.66
C TRP A 146 23.51 18.42 -4.02
N ASP A 147 22.30 18.05 -4.43
CA ASP A 147 21.04 18.55 -3.84
C ASP A 147 20.62 17.81 -2.54
N LEU A 148 21.17 16.62 -2.26
CA LEU A 148 20.83 15.80 -1.07
C LEU A 148 21.83 15.98 0.09
N LYS A 149 22.88 16.80 -0.11
CA LYS A 149 24.00 16.99 0.84
C LYS A 149 23.61 17.64 2.16
N GLU A 150 22.57 18.47 2.21
CA GLU A 150 22.29 19.30 3.38
C GLU A 150 21.83 18.51 4.61
N ASN A 151 21.35 17.28 4.45
CA ASN A 151 20.65 16.58 5.54
C ASN A 151 21.40 15.40 6.16
N VAL A 152 22.37 14.77 5.47
CA VAL A 152 23.08 13.58 6.01
C VAL A 152 24.53 13.50 5.50
N ALA A 153 25.50 13.86 6.35
CA ALA A 153 26.94 13.76 6.03
C ALA A 153 27.40 12.32 5.72
N ILE A 154 26.76 11.32 6.32
CA ILE A 154 27.04 9.88 6.11
C ILE A 154 26.69 9.46 4.67
N ALA A 155 25.59 9.99 4.11
CA ALA A 155 25.19 9.72 2.73
C ALA A 155 26.26 10.20 1.74
N HIS A 156 26.84 11.38 1.99
CA HIS A 156 27.88 11.93 1.11
C HIS A 156 29.13 11.05 1.06
N ASN A 157 29.57 10.49 2.19
CA ASN A 157 30.74 9.62 2.23
C ASN A 157 30.50 8.32 1.44
N LEU A 158 29.36 7.65 1.67
CA LEU A 158 29.01 6.43 0.96
C LEU A 158 28.87 6.65 -0.55
N LEU A 159 28.20 7.73 -0.95
CA LEU A 159 28.00 8.05 -2.37
C LEU A 159 29.31 8.35 -3.08
N THR A 160 30.24 9.05 -2.41
CA THR A 160 31.58 9.30 -2.94
C THR A 160 32.37 7.99 -3.07
N GLN A 161 32.23 7.08 -2.11
CA GLN A 161 32.83 5.76 -2.15
C GLN A 161 32.29 4.91 -3.32
N LEU A 162 30.95 4.86 -3.49
CA LEU A 162 30.29 4.14 -4.58
C LEU A 162 30.69 4.72 -5.94
N LYS A 163 30.73 6.06 -6.07
CA LYS A 163 31.17 6.74 -7.29
C LYS A 163 32.59 6.32 -7.67
N ARG A 164 33.53 6.42 -6.73
CA ARG A 164 34.94 6.06 -6.98
C ARG A 164 35.05 4.61 -7.42
N LYS A 165 34.40 3.71 -6.69
CA LYS A 165 34.32 2.28 -7.00
C LYS A 165 33.73 2.00 -8.39
N CYS A 166 32.69 2.73 -8.79
CA CYS A 166 32.10 2.66 -10.13
C CYS A 166 33.10 3.11 -11.20
N GLU A 167 33.74 4.26 -11.01
CA GLU A 167 34.74 4.81 -11.94
C GLU A 167 35.97 3.90 -12.09
N ASP A 168 36.42 3.26 -11.00
CA ASP A 168 37.56 2.33 -11.04
C ASP A 168 37.20 1.06 -11.83
N LEU A 169 35.96 0.53 -11.68
CA LEU A 169 35.47 -0.60 -12.49
C LEU A 169 35.39 -0.30 -13.99
N THR A 170 35.05 0.94 -14.36
CA THR A 170 34.99 1.35 -15.77
C THR A 170 36.35 1.49 -16.45
N LYS A 171 37.45 1.49 -15.67
CA LYS A 171 38.83 1.54 -16.18
C LYS A 171 39.45 0.14 -16.32
N GLY A 172 38.70 -0.92 -16.02
CA GLY A 172 39.17 -2.30 -16.09
C GLY A 172 40.17 -2.70 -15.00
N GLU A 173 40.23 -1.96 -13.89
CA GLU A 173 41.00 -2.36 -12.71
C GLU A 173 40.34 -3.55 -12.01
N ASP A 174 41.16 -4.52 -11.57
CA ASP A 174 40.68 -5.66 -10.79
C ASP A 174 40.13 -5.16 -9.45
N PRO A 175 38.93 -5.59 -9.04
CA PRO A 175 38.27 -5.10 -7.85
C PRO A 175 38.85 -5.73 -6.57
N GLU A 176 40.14 -5.54 -6.29
CA GLU A 176 40.79 -6.03 -5.06
C GLU A 176 40.19 -5.42 -3.78
N ASP A 177 39.32 -4.41 -3.90
CA ASP A 177 38.77 -3.62 -2.78
C ASP A 177 37.23 -3.70 -2.65
N PHE A 178 36.54 -4.57 -3.41
CA PHE A 178 35.08 -4.79 -3.30
C PHE A 178 34.64 -5.83 -2.26
N ASP A 179 35.58 -6.46 -1.57
CA ASP A 179 35.36 -7.34 -0.41
C ASP A 179 34.95 -6.58 0.88
N ASP A 180 34.12 -5.52 0.76
CA ASP A 180 33.44 -4.91 1.91
C ASP A 180 32.03 -5.54 2.03
N PRO A 181 31.86 -6.63 2.80
CA PRO A 181 30.58 -7.30 2.96
C PRO A 181 29.51 -6.40 3.59
N ASP A 182 29.92 -5.25 4.15
CA ASP A 182 29.03 -4.28 4.80
C ASP A 182 28.59 -3.15 3.86
N LEU A 183 29.01 -3.11 2.59
CA LEU A 183 28.61 -2.03 1.66
C LEU A 183 27.09 -1.98 1.47
N LEU A 184 26.46 -3.14 1.33
CA LEU A 184 25.00 -3.27 1.25
C LEU A 184 24.31 -2.81 2.55
N TRP A 185 24.91 -3.13 3.70
CA TRP A 185 24.40 -2.72 5.00
C TRP A 185 24.47 -1.19 5.19
N ARG A 186 25.57 -0.56 4.79
CA ARG A 186 25.73 0.90 4.81
C ARG A 186 24.75 1.58 3.86
N LEU A 187 24.46 1.00 2.70
CA LEU A 187 23.43 1.50 1.78
C LEU A 187 22.05 1.52 2.45
N LEU A 188 21.64 0.41 3.06
CA LEU A 188 20.34 0.34 3.75
C LEU A 188 20.25 1.32 4.93
N LEU A 189 21.35 1.49 5.69
CA LEU A 189 21.45 2.47 6.76
C LEU A 189 21.24 3.90 6.25
N VAL A 190 21.91 4.27 5.15
CA VAL A 190 21.82 5.61 4.55
C VAL A 190 20.42 5.87 4.00
N ILE A 191 19.81 4.87 3.36
CA ILE A 191 18.43 4.94 2.86
C ILE A 191 17.48 5.27 4.01
N ASP A 192 17.54 4.51 5.11
CA ASP A 192 16.64 4.69 6.25
C ASP A 192 16.84 6.06 6.92
N GLN A 193 18.09 6.50 7.11
CA GLN A 193 18.40 7.81 7.66
C GLN A 193 17.88 8.96 6.77
N LEU A 194 18.03 8.87 5.45
CA LEU A 194 17.52 9.88 4.53
C LEU A 194 15.99 9.98 4.61
N LEU A 195 15.29 8.84 4.66
CA LEU A 195 13.84 8.79 4.77
C LEU A 195 13.35 9.38 6.11
N LEU A 196 14.10 9.22 7.21
CA LEU A 196 13.77 9.81 8.51
C LEU A 196 13.91 11.34 8.56
N THR A 197 14.81 11.94 7.77
CA THR A 197 15.00 13.41 7.76
C THR A 197 13.84 14.18 7.11
N GLY A 198 12.98 13.50 6.35
CA GLY A 198 11.93 14.15 5.57
C GLY A 198 12.43 15.02 4.40
N ALA A 199 13.66 14.76 3.94
CA ALA A 199 14.31 15.50 2.85
C ALA A 199 13.64 15.34 1.46
N LEU A 200 12.77 14.35 1.30
CA LEU A 200 12.13 13.97 0.03
C LEU A 200 10.76 14.64 -0.16
N ASN A 201 10.68 15.94 0.09
CA ASN A 201 9.43 16.71 -0.01
C ASN A 201 9.07 17.18 -1.44
N GLU A 202 9.94 16.93 -2.41
CA GLU A 202 9.77 17.32 -3.82
C GLU A 202 9.91 16.08 -4.70
N ASN A 203 9.02 15.93 -5.69
CA ASN A 203 9.03 14.80 -6.62
C ASN A 203 10.33 14.64 -7.42
N ARG A 204 11.02 15.74 -7.74
CA ARG A 204 12.35 15.69 -8.37
C ARG A 204 13.39 15.03 -7.46
N LYS A 205 13.36 15.30 -6.14
CA LYS A 205 14.27 14.68 -5.16
C LYS A 205 13.96 13.20 -4.98
N VAL A 206 12.67 12.83 -4.96
CA VAL A 206 12.23 11.43 -4.92
C VAL A 206 12.78 10.66 -6.12
N SER A 207 12.63 11.21 -7.34
CA SER A 207 13.11 10.54 -8.56
C SER A 207 14.61 10.30 -8.51
N LYS A 208 15.40 11.34 -8.21
CA LYS A 208 16.86 11.22 -8.03
C LYS A 208 17.23 10.19 -6.96
N PHE A 209 16.48 10.13 -5.87
CA PHE A 209 16.71 9.16 -4.79
C PHE A 209 16.44 7.73 -5.24
N LEU A 210 15.36 7.48 -5.98
CA LEU A 210 15.04 6.14 -6.51
C LEU A 210 16.08 5.69 -7.54
N ASP A 211 16.45 6.55 -8.50
CA ASP A 211 17.48 6.28 -9.51
C ASP A 211 18.83 5.92 -8.87
N LEU A 212 19.19 6.65 -7.79
CA LEU A 212 20.40 6.42 -7.03
C LEU A 212 20.40 5.05 -6.33
N VAL A 213 19.27 4.68 -5.72
CA VAL A 213 19.13 3.40 -5.02
C VAL A 213 19.19 2.24 -6.00
N GLU A 214 18.52 2.35 -7.14
CA GLU A 214 18.58 1.35 -8.23
C GLU A 214 20.03 1.19 -8.74
N SER A 215 20.70 2.31 -9.04
CA SER A 215 22.10 2.31 -9.49
C SER A 215 23.05 1.69 -8.46
N ALA A 216 22.84 1.96 -7.17
CA ALA A 216 23.64 1.38 -6.10
C ALA A 216 23.40 -0.14 -5.95
N LEU A 217 22.15 -0.60 -6.05
CA LEU A 217 21.82 -2.03 -6.01
C LEU A 217 22.43 -2.78 -7.20
N ASN A 218 22.35 -2.22 -8.42
CA ASN A 218 22.95 -2.80 -9.62
C ASN A 218 24.49 -2.81 -9.58
N LEU A 219 25.11 -1.82 -8.94
CA LEU A 219 26.56 -1.79 -8.74
C LEU A 219 27.04 -2.83 -7.70
N ILE A 220 26.27 -3.04 -6.62
CA ILE A 220 26.66 -3.94 -5.51
C ILE A 220 26.31 -5.40 -5.81
N GLY A 221 25.16 -5.66 -6.45
CA GLY A 221 24.62 -6.99 -6.73
C GLY A 221 25.63 -8.01 -7.28
N PRO A 222 26.47 -7.68 -8.29
CA PRO A 222 27.46 -8.60 -8.87
C PRO A 222 28.50 -9.12 -7.86
N PHE A 223 28.84 -8.32 -6.85
CA PHE A 223 29.85 -8.66 -5.84
C PHE A 223 29.30 -9.51 -4.70
N ILE A 224 27.97 -9.63 -4.58
CA ILE A 224 27.35 -10.51 -3.60
C ILE A 224 27.61 -11.97 -3.98
N ASP A 225 27.91 -12.83 -3.00
CA ASP A 225 28.06 -14.26 -3.23
C ASP A 225 26.80 -14.90 -3.82
N ALA A 226 26.96 -16.02 -4.54
CA ALA A 226 25.83 -16.74 -5.08
C ALA A 226 24.90 -17.24 -3.95
N GLY A 227 23.60 -17.02 -4.10
CA GLY A 227 22.59 -17.37 -3.11
C GLY A 227 21.62 -16.23 -2.81
N ARG A 228 20.88 -16.38 -1.71
CA ARG A 228 19.88 -15.41 -1.27
C ARG A 228 20.33 -14.70 0.01
N ILE A 229 20.23 -13.37 0.02
CA ILE A 229 20.50 -12.52 1.17
C ILE A 229 19.24 -11.77 1.54
N ARG A 230 18.85 -11.85 2.81
CA ARG A 230 17.79 -11.02 3.38
C ARG A 230 18.37 -10.13 4.47
N ARG A 231 18.18 -8.82 4.33
CA ARG A 231 18.59 -7.81 5.31
C ARG A 231 17.40 -6.94 5.67
N SER A 232 17.35 -6.51 6.92
CA SER A 232 16.34 -5.56 7.39
C SER A 232 17.01 -4.60 8.36
N TYR A 233 16.75 -3.32 8.18
CA TYR A 233 17.18 -2.26 9.09
C TYR A 233 15.97 -1.39 9.39
N ALA A 234 15.60 -1.29 10.67
CA ALA A 234 14.38 -0.62 11.14
C ALA A 234 13.11 -1.08 10.39
N HIS A 235 12.72 -0.35 9.34
CA HIS A 235 11.55 -0.63 8.50
C HIS A 235 11.88 -0.78 7.00
N THR A 236 13.15 -0.62 6.63
CA THR A 236 13.64 -0.88 5.28
C THR A 236 14.05 -2.36 5.17
N GLU A 237 13.49 -3.09 4.22
CA GLU A 237 13.74 -4.52 4.04
C GLU A 237 14.23 -4.82 2.63
N LEU A 238 15.28 -5.61 2.52
CA LEU A 238 15.85 -6.06 1.24
C LEU A 238 15.87 -7.59 1.20
N ASP A 239 15.29 -8.14 0.14
CA ASP A 239 15.50 -9.53 -0.27
C ASP A 239 16.24 -9.49 -1.61
N LEU A 240 17.40 -10.14 -1.70
CA LEU A 240 18.25 -10.15 -2.89
C LEU A 240 18.63 -11.60 -3.21
N LEU A 241 18.45 -11.99 -4.46
CA LEU A 241 18.87 -13.28 -5.00
C LEU A 241 19.93 -13.03 -6.06
N ASN A 242 21.11 -13.64 -5.90
CA ASN A 242 22.17 -13.58 -6.88
C ASN A 242 22.52 -14.97 -7.40
N HIS A 243 22.58 -15.10 -8.71
CA HIS A 243 23.05 -16.29 -9.40
C HIS A 243 24.34 -15.96 -10.15
N LYS A 244 25.36 -16.80 -10.02
CA LYS A 244 26.62 -16.69 -10.77
C LYS A 244 26.83 -17.99 -11.54
N GLY A 245 27.13 -17.88 -12.83
CA GLY A 245 27.30 -19.04 -13.70
C GLY A 245 27.45 -18.64 -15.16
N ALA A 246 28.04 -19.54 -15.96
CA ALA A 246 28.26 -19.30 -17.39
C ALA A 246 26.95 -19.25 -18.20
N MET A 247 25.90 -19.91 -17.72
CA MET A 247 24.58 -19.96 -18.36
C MET A 247 23.57 -19.07 -17.61
N PRO A 248 22.62 -18.45 -18.33
CA PRO A 248 21.49 -17.77 -17.70
C PRO A 248 20.64 -18.76 -16.88
N PRO A 249 20.22 -18.38 -15.67
CA PRO A 249 19.32 -19.21 -14.87
C PRO A 249 17.91 -19.23 -15.46
N GLN A 250 17.18 -20.34 -15.24
CA GLN A 250 15.81 -20.54 -15.73
C GLN A 250 14.84 -20.81 -14.59
N GLY A 251 13.56 -20.54 -14.84
CA GLY A 251 12.46 -20.81 -13.90
C GLY A 251 12.05 -19.60 -13.06
N VAL A 252 11.34 -19.85 -11.97
CA VAL A 252 10.66 -18.80 -11.21
C VAL A 252 11.42 -18.43 -9.93
N ALA A 253 11.63 -17.13 -9.72
CA ALA A 253 12.16 -16.57 -8.49
C ALA A 253 11.06 -15.85 -7.69
N ILE A 254 10.90 -16.25 -6.43
CA ILE A 254 9.97 -15.61 -5.48
C ILE A 254 10.75 -14.89 -4.39
N LEU A 255 10.64 -13.57 -4.33
CA LEU A 255 11.25 -12.73 -3.31
C LEU A 255 10.15 -12.18 -2.40
N SER A 256 10.45 -12.00 -1.11
CA SER A 256 9.45 -11.52 -0.17
C SER A 256 10.07 -10.65 0.93
N THR A 257 9.48 -9.47 1.08
CA THR A 257 9.57 -8.65 2.29
C THR A 257 8.33 -8.89 3.16
N LYS A 258 8.27 -8.38 4.40
CA LYS A 258 7.06 -8.48 5.22
C LYS A 258 5.79 -7.94 4.53
N PRO A 259 5.82 -6.76 3.88
CA PRO A 259 4.61 -6.20 3.26
C PRO A 259 4.36 -6.67 1.82
N VAL A 260 5.38 -7.18 1.09
CA VAL A 260 5.27 -7.43 -0.36
C VAL A 260 5.94 -8.73 -0.78
N THR A 261 5.30 -9.43 -1.72
CA THR A 261 5.87 -10.60 -2.42
C THR A 261 6.02 -10.30 -3.90
N LEU A 262 7.18 -10.62 -4.48
CA LEU A 262 7.48 -10.51 -5.91
C LEU A 262 7.59 -11.91 -6.50
N ASN A 263 6.96 -12.11 -7.65
CA ASN A 263 7.08 -13.30 -8.49
C ASN A 263 7.57 -12.86 -9.89
N ILE A 264 8.74 -13.35 -10.28
CA ILE A 264 9.45 -12.98 -11.51
C ILE A 264 10.18 -14.21 -12.09
N THR A 265 10.27 -14.29 -13.42
CA THR A 265 11.03 -15.34 -14.11
C THR A 265 12.51 -14.98 -14.23
N LEU A 266 13.39 -15.97 -14.06
CA LEU A 266 14.84 -15.77 -14.08
C LEU A 266 15.35 -15.41 -15.49
N GLU A 267 14.58 -15.77 -16.51
CA GLU A 267 14.70 -15.30 -17.88
C GLU A 267 14.51 -13.77 -17.95
N THR A 268 13.49 -13.23 -17.28
CA THR A 268 13.27 -11.77 -17.18
C THR A 268 14.39 -11.06 -16.42
N VAL A 269 14.93 -11.70 -15.38
CA VAL A 269 16.05 -11.16 -14.56
C VAL A 269 17.35 -11.11 -15.36
N SER A 270 17.65 -12.16 -16.13
CA SER A 270 18.88 -12.29 -16.91
C SER A 270 18.82 -11.56 -18.25
N GLY A 271 17.62 -11.34 -18.80
CA GLY A 271 17.39 -10.63 -20.05
C GLY A 271 17.79 -11.45 -21.26
N ASP A 272 18.23 -10.77 -22.33
CA ASP A 272 18.68 -11.44 -23.55
C ASP A 272 19.89 -12.36 -23.25
N PRO A 273 19.79 -13.68 -23.51
CA PRO A 273 20.89 -14.63 -23.29
C PRO A 273 22.19 -14.25 -24.01
N SER A 274 22.10 -13.51 -25.13
CA SER A 274 23.27 -13.02 -25.86
C SER A 274 24.04 -11.98 -25.03
N LEU A 275 23.32 -11.14 -24.27
CA LEU A 275 23.82 -10.04 -23.44
C LEU A 275 24.17 -10.44 -22.00
N TYR A 276 23.96 -11.71 -21.63
CA TYR A 276 24.19 -12.19 -20.28
C TYR A 276 25.64 -11.99 -19.79
N PRO A 277 25.86 -11.31 -18.65
CA PRO A 277 27.19 -10.98 -18.14
C PRO A 277 27.82 -12.08 -17.26
N GLY A 278 27.20 -13.26 -17.16
CA GLY A 278 27.67 -14.37 -16.32
C GLY A 278 27.16 -14.34 -14.87
N PHE A 279 26.23 -13.43 -14.58
CA PHE A 279 25.48 -13.40 -13.34
C PHE A 279 24.07 -12.83 -13.57
N ALA A 280 23.13 -13.19 -12.70
CA ALA A 280 21.79 -12.65 -12.67
C ALA A 280 21.42 -12.33 -11.22
N SER A 281 21.20 -11.05 -10.95
CA SER A 281 20.82 -10.52 -9.65
C SER A 281 19.43 -9.92 -9.73
N VAL A 282 18.60 -10.21 -8.73
CA VAL A 282 17.30 -9.57 -8.53
C VAL A 282 17.18 -9.13 -7.08
N SER A 283 16.72 -7.91 -6.86
CA SER A 283 16.53 -7.33 -5.54
C SER A 283 15.13 -6.74 -5.40
N LEU A 284 14.46 -7.07 -4.29
CA LEU A 284 13.22 -6.47 -3.83
C LEU A 284 13.52 -5.64 -2.58
N LEU A 285 13.48 -4.31 -2.73
CA LEU A 285 13.68 -3.37 -1.63
C LEU A 285 12.36 -2.73 -1.23
N SER A 286 11.94 -2.89 0.02
CA SER A 286 10.81 -2.18 0.63
C SER A 286 11.32 -1.03 1.48
N TYR A 287 10.86 0.19 1.22
CA TYR A 287 11.31 1.40 1.94
C TYR A 287 10.55 1.63 3.25
N ALA A 288 11.23 2.29 4.20
CA ALA A 288 10.60 2.83 5.40
C ALA A 288 9.94 4.20 5.14
N ASN A 289 8.62 4.28 5.25
CA ASN A 289 7.85 5.54 5.26
C ASN A 289 7.94 6.37 3.96
N LEU A 290 8.42 5.80 2.85
CA LEU A 290 8.45 6.52 1.57
C LEU A 290 7.02 6.83 1.06
N GLU A 291 6.04 6.02 1.44
CA GLU A 291 4.63 6.24 1.11
C GLU A 291 4.11 7.59 1.64
N THR A 292 4.64 8.10 2.76
CA THR A 292 4.17 9.38 3.32
C THR A 292 4.73 10.60 2.61
N PHE A 293 5.88 10.46 1.95
CA PHE A 293 6.54 11.55 1.21
C PHE A 293 6.11 11.65 -0.24
N THR A 294 5.60 10.54 -0.79
CA THR A 294 5.23 10.42 -2.20
C THR A 294 3.73 10.53 -2.43
N ASP A 295 2.94 10.64 -1.35
CA ASP A 295 1.51 10.86 -1.41
C ASP A 295 1.19 12.24 -2.01
N GLY A 296 0.29 12.28 -2.99
CA GLY A 296 -0.08 13.52 -3.70
C GLY A 296 0.64 13.77 -5.03
N PHE A 297 1.69 13.03 -5.38
CA PHE A 297 2.37 13.14 -6.68
C PHE A 297 1.74 12.24 -7.75
N PHE A 298 0.48 12.50 -8.10
CA PHE A 298 -0.27 11.68 -9.07
C PHE A 298 -0.32 12.34 -10.45
N SER A 299 -0.04 11.59 -11.53
CA SER A 299 -0.15 12.08 -12.91
C SER A 299 -1.03 11.15 -13.73
N GLY A 300 -1.93 11.71 -14.54
CA GLY A 300 -2.90 10.94 -15.34
C GLY A 300 -4.02 10.26 -14.54
N ILE A 301 -3.95 10.30 -13.21
CA ILE A 301 -4.97 9.80 -12.30
C ILE A 301 -5.82 10.99 -11.86
N ASN A 302 -6.86 11.31 -12.64
CA ASN A 302 -7.80 12.37 -12.29
C ASN A 302 -8.87 11.79 -11.35
N PRO A 303 -8.96 12.25 -10.10
CA PRO A 303 -10.08 11.88 -9.24
C PRO A 303 -11.39 12.38 -9.87
N GLN A 304 -12.42 11.53 -9.88
CA GLN A 304 -13.77 12.02 -10.14
C GLN A 304 -14.19 12.96 -9.01
N ALA A 305 -15.21 13.80 -9.25
CA ALA A 305 -15.73 14.68 -8.21
C ALA A 305 -16.12 13.84 -6.97
N ASN A 306 -15.46 14.09 -5.83
CA ASN A 306 -15.55 13.40 -4.52
C ASN A 306 -14.64 12.19 -4.28
N GLU A 307 -13.70 11.89 -5.17
CA GLU A 307 -12.66 10.88 -4.92
C GLU A 307 -11.36 11.53 -4.44
N SER A 308 -10.71 10.96 -3.43
CA SER A 308 -9.30 11.25 -3.13
C SER A 308 -8.51 9.95 -3.16
N PHE A 309 -7.30 10.01 -3.72
CA PHE A 309 -6.40 8.85 -3.72
C PHE A 309 -5.34 9.03 -2.64
N VAL A 310 -5.07 7.93 -1.95
CA VAL A 310 -4.00 7.85 -0.94
C VAL A 310 -3.23 6.55 -1.18
N ILE A 311 -1.91 6.59 -0.99
CA ILE A 311 -1.08 5.39 -1.04
C ILE A 311 -1.43 4.46 0.13
N ASN A 312 -1.80 3.21 -0.15
CA ASN A 312 -2.23 2.20 0.84
C ASN A 312 -1.32 0.96 0.88
N SER A 313 -0.08 1.07 0.41
CA SER A 313 0.94 0.03 0.55
C SER A 313 2.29 0.63 0.90
N LYS A 314 3.25 -0.21 1.30
CA LYS A 314 4.67 0.18 1.25
C LYS A 314 5.09 0.38 -0.20
N VAL A 315 6.02 1.31 -0.39
CA VAL A 315 6.69 1.54 -1.67
C VAL A 315 7.84 0.54 -1.80
N VAL A 316 7.95 -0.11 -2.96
CA VAL A 316 9.01 -1.09 -3.23
C VAL A 316 9.72 -0.81 -4.55
N THR A 317 11.02 -1.02 -4.60
CA THR A 317 11.81 -1.00 -5.85
C THR A 317 12.25 -2.42 -6.19
N VAL A 318 12.06 -2.78 -7.46
CA VAL A 318 12.57 -4.03 -8.04
C VAL A 318 13.72 -3.69 -8.97
N SER A 319 14.92 -4.18 -8.66
CA SER A 319 16.12 -4.02 -9.50
C SER A 319 16.57 -5.38 -10.01
N VAL A 320 17.00 -5.46 -11.27
CA VAL A 320 17.49 -6.67 -11.92
C VAL A 320 18.75 -6.39 -12.73
N THR A 321 19.48 -7.45 -13.10
CA THR A 321 20.64 -7.35 -14.00
C THR A 321 20.26 -7.00 -15.46
N ASN A 322 19.08 -7.41 -15.91
CA ASN A 322 18.58 -7.04 -17.23
C ASN A 322 18.51 -5.51 -17.40
N THR A 323 19.08 -5.00 -18.48
CA THR A 323 19.13 -3.56 -18.80
C THR A 323 17.89 -3.07 -19.58
N ASN A 324 17.14 -3.98 -20.21
CA ASN A 324 15.90 -3.64 -20.90
C ASN A 324 14.69 -4.04 -20.06
N THR A 325 14.27 -3.12 -19.20
CA THR A 325 13.19 -3.31 -18.22
C THR A 325 11.91 -2.55 -18.57
N SER A 326 11.91 -1.81 -19.67
CA SER A 326 10.79 -0.95 -20.11
C SER A 326 9.62 -1.74 -20.71
N HIS A 327 9.91 -2.88 -21.32
CA HIS A 327 8.93 -3.77 -21.93
C HIS A 327 9.35 -5.22 -21.69
N LEU A 328 8.72 -5.86 -20.71
CA LEU A 328 8.95 -7.25 -20.37
C LEU A 328 8.11 -8.17 -21.25
N GLU A 329 8.68 -9.29 -21.69
CA GLU A 329 7.94 -10.34 -22.41
C GLU A 329 6.91 -11.00 -21.51
N GLU A 330 7.29 -11.26 -20.26
CA GLU A 330 6.39 -11.74 -19.21
C GLU A 330 6.23 -10.68 -18.11
N PRO A 331 4.98 -10.36 -17.71
CA PRO A 331 4.75 -9.35 -16.69
C PRO A 331 5.16 -9.85 -15.31
N VAL A 332 5.65 -8.93 -14.48
CA VAL A 332 5.94 -9.23 -13.07
C VAL A 332 4.69 -9.16 -12.22
N ILE A 333 4.59 -10.07 -11.26
CA ILE A 333 3.48 -10.13 -10.31
C ILE A 333 3.95 -9.71 -8.93
N LEU A 334 3.33 -8.68 -8.38
CA LEU A 334 3.60 -8.13 -7.06
C LEU A 334 2.36 -8.21 -6.18
N THR A 335 2.47 -8.84 -5.02
CA THR A 335 1.38 -8.93 -4.03
C THR A 335 1.68 -8.00 -2.86
N PHE A 336 0.87 -6.96 -2.70
CA PHE A 336 1.01 -5.93 -1.67
C PHE A 336 0.01 -6.13 -0.53
N SER A 337 0.49 -6.09 0.72
CA SER A 337 -0.35 -5.99 1.90
C SER A 337 -0.81 -4.55 2.15
N HIS A 338 -2.07 -4.36 2.49
CA HIS A 338 -2.65 -3.04 2.75
C HIS A 338 -2.22 -2.46 4.10
N LEU A 339 -1.82 -1.19 4.13
CA LEU A 339 -1.47 -0.46 5.36
C LEU A 339 -2.71 -0.18 6.21
N THR A 340 -3.81 0.20 5.56
CA THR A 340 -5.10 0.44 6.19
C THR A 340 -6.17 -0.47 5.60
N ARG A 341 -6.95 -1.08 6.50
CA ARG A 341 -8.13 -1.89 6.16
C ARG A 341 -9.31 -0.93 6.01
N GLY A 342 -9.47 -0.38 4.81
CA GLY A 342 -10.55 0.56 4.48
C GLY A 342 -11.69 -0.10 3.70
N ASN A 343 -12.87 0.53 3.72
CA ASN A 343 -13.97 0.22 2.80
C ASN A 343 -13.74 0.79 1.38
N GLY A 344 -12.50 1.15 1.03
CA GLY A 344 -12.13 1.59 -0.31
C GLY A 344 -12.42 0.47 -1.30
N ARG A 345 -13.25 0.72 -2.30
CA ARG A 345 -13.65 -0.31 -3.28
C ARG A 345 -12.69 -0.43 -4.45
N LEU A 346 -11.83 0.57 -4.66
CA LEU A 346 -10.94 0.65 -5.80
C LEU A 346 -9.48 0.75 -5.32
N HIS A 347 -8.70 -0.25 -5.69
CA HIS A 347 -7.26 -0.30 -5.50
C HIS A 347 -6.59 -0.21 -6.88
N LEU A 348 -5.64 0.70 -7.04
CA LEU A 348 -4.91 0.92 -8.29
C LEU A 348 -3.44 0.59 -8.10
N CYS A 349 -2.91 -0.27 -8.96
CA CYS A 349 -1.49 -0.55 -9.04
C CYS A 349 -0.80 0.56 -9.82
N VAL A 350 0.24 1.15 -9.24
CA VAL A 350 0.99 2.24 -9.86
C VAL A 350 2.49 2.01 -9.79
N PHE A 351 3.20 2.70 -10.67
CA PHE A 351 4.64 2.79 -10.67
C PHE A 351 5.09 4.26 -10.68
N TRP A 352 6.32 4.51 -10.25
CA TRP A 352 6.91 5.84 -10.26
C TRP A 352 7.46 6.18 -11.64
N ASN A 353 6.81 7.10 -12.34
CA ASN A 353 7.24 7.57 -13.66
C ASN A 353 8.06 8.85 -13.54
N ALA A 354 9.35 8.78 -13.88
CA ALA A 354 10.29 9.92 -13.87
C ALA A 354 10.41 10.66 -15.22
N SER A 355 9.74 10.21 -16.28
CA SER A 355 9.99 10.61 -17.69
C SER A 355 9.80 12.11 -17.99
N ASN A 356 8.99 12.84 -17.21
CA ASN A 356 8.64 14.24 -17.47
C ASN A 356 9.49 15.25 -16.66
N GLY A 357 10.60 14.82 -16.05
CA GLY A 357 11.48 15.68 -15.23
C GLY A 357 10.92 16.01 -13.82
N ASN A 358 9.63 15.79 -13.61
CA ASN A 358 8.93 15.83 -12.34
C ASN A 358 8.28 14.45 -12.14
N GLY A 359 8.84 13.64 -11.23
CA GLY A 359 8.34 12.28 -10.97
C GLY A 359 6.89 12.26 -10.50
N SER A 360 6.17 11.20 -10.86
CA SER A 360 4.77 11.02 -10.45
C SER A 360 4.36 9.56 -10.53
N TRP A 361 3.41 9.16 -9.69
CA TRP A 361 2.74 7.87 -9.79
C TRP A 361 1.85 7.82 -11.03
N SER A 362 2.04 6.80 -11.85
CA SER A 362 1.18 6.46 -13.00
C SER A 362 0.70 5.01 -12.90
N ALA A 363 -0.48 4.73 -13.44
CA ALA A 363 -1.02 3.38 -13.59
C ALA A 363 -0.67 2.74 -14.94
N ASP A 364 0.05 3.43 -15.83
CA ASP A 364 0.36 2.94 -17.17
C ASP A 364 1.15 1.62 -17.11
N GLY A 365 0.72 0.60 -17.86
CA GLY A 365 1.43 -0.70 -17.88
C GLY A 365 1.30 -1.54 -16.60
N CYS A 366 0.53 -1.09 -15.60
CA CYS A 366 0.25 -1.82 -14.37
C CYS A 366 -1.26 -2.00 -14.17
N THR A 367 -1.68 -3.23 -13.85
CA THR A 367 -3.10 -3.54 -13.60
C THR A 367 -3.28 -4.37 -12.34
N ALA A 368 -4.35 -4.12 -11.58
CA ALA A 368 -4.74 -4.94 -10.45
C ALA A 368 -5.43 -6.22 -10.97
N VAL A 369 -4.84 -7.38 -10.70
CA VAL A 369 -5.37 -8.69 -11.08
C VAL A 369 -6.40 -9.18 -10.06
N GLU A 370 -6.06 -9.03 -8.79
CA GLU A 370 -6.88 -9.43 -7.66
C GLU A 370 -6.74 -8.39 -6.55
N SER A 371 -7.83 -8.07 -5.86
CA SER A 371 -7.78 -7.14 -4.74
C SER A 371 -8.87 -7.47 -3.72
N ASN A 372 -8.53 -7.37 -2.44
CA ASN A 372 -9.46 -7.54 -1.33
C ASN A 372 -9.12 -6.53 -0.21
N SER A 373 -9.74 -6.66 0.97
CA SER A 373 -9.51 -5.71 2.07
C SER A 373 -8.10 -5.76 2.67
N GLU A 374 -7.36 -6.86 2.49
CA GLU A 374 -6.04 -7.10 3.10
C GLU A 374 -4.87 -7.01 2.11
N PHE A 375 -5.07 -7.30 0.84
CA PHE A 375 -4.02 -7.29 -0.17
C PHE A 375 -4.52 -6.91 -1.57
N THR A 376 -3.58 -6.49 -2.42
CA THR A 376 -3.77 -6.31 -3.86
C THR A 376 -2.63 -6.97 -4.64
N VAL A 377 -2.98 -7.73 -5.68
CA VAL A 377 -2.06 -8.36 -6.62
C VAL A 377 -2.00 -7.52 -7.88
N CYS A 378 -0.80 -7.03 -8.20
CA CYS A 378 -0.48 -6.19 -9.34
C CYS A 378 0.26 -6.98 -10.40
N SER A 379 -0.12 -6.79 -11.66
CA SER A 379 0.60 -7.27 -12.84
C SER A 379 1.14 -6.07 -13.62
N CYS A 380 2.46 -5.98 -13.77
CA CYS A 380 3.13 -4.87 -14.46
C CYS A 380 4.04 -5.38 -15.58
N ASN A 381 4.07 -4.69 -16.71
CA ASN A 381 4.85 -5.07 -17.91
C ASN A 381 6.25 -4.44 -18.00
N HIS A 382 6.73 -3.84 -16.91
CA HIS A 382 8.01 -3.16 -16.80
C HIS A 382 8.51 -3.27 -15.35
N LEU A 383 9.79 -2.98 -15.09
CA LEU A 383 10.34 -2.88 -13.74
C LEU A 383 10.55 -1.42 -13.35
N SER A 384 10.24 -1.09 -12.11
CA SER A 384 10.34 0.26 -11.54
C SER A 384 10.18 0.20 -10.02
N THR A 385 9.84 1.34 -9.43
CA THR A 385 9.31 1.48 -8.08
C THR A 385 7.79 1.42 -8.10
N PHE A 386 7.18 0.58 -7.27
CA PHE A 386 5.75 0.28 -7.28
C PHE A 386 5.07 0.61 -5.95
N ALA A 387 3.77 0.90 -6.03
CA ALA A 387 2.88 1.07 -4.90
C ALA A 387 1.42 0.76 -5.27
N VAL A 388 0.54 0.72 -4.27
CA VAL A 388 -0.92 0.59 -4.45
C VAL A 388 -1.60 1.84 -3.90
N LEU A 389 -2.42 2.50 -4.73
CA LEU A 389 -3.33 3.57 -4.31
C LEU A 389 -4.67 2.97 -3.90
N MET A 390 -5.33 3.60 -2.95
CA MET A 390 -6.72 3.33 -2.59
C MET A 390 -7.55 4.59 -2.85
N ALA A 391 -8.68 4.44 -3.54
CA ALA A 391 -9.67 5.49 -3.64
C ALA A 391 -10.45 5.58 -2.33
N LEU A 392 -10.34 6.72 -1.65
CA LEU A 392 -11.21 7.10 -0.55
C LEU A 392 -12.44 7.76 -1.16
N TYR A 393 -13.59 7.09 -0.98
CA TYR A 393 -14.87 7.76 -1.11
C TYR A 393 -15.13 8.47 0.21
N ASP A 394 -15.35 9.79 0.16
CA ASP A 394 -16.01 10.49 1.27
C ASP A 394 -17.40 9.84 1.40
N VAL A 395 -17.55 8.89 2.31
CA VAL A 395 -18.84 8.29 2.62
C VAL A 395 -19.67 9.39 3.27
N GLU A 396 -20.46 10.09 2.47
CA GLU A 396 -21.57 10.89 2.96
C GLU A 396 -22.37 10.05 3.97
N ALA A 397 -22.76 10.68 5.08
CA ALA A 397 -23.45 10.04 6.20
C ALA A 397 -24.45 9.00 5.70
N THR A 398 -24.34 7.78 6.23
CA THR A 398 -25.05 6.59 5.74
C THR A 398 -26.47 6.92 5.29
N PHE A 399 -26.84 6.48 4.08
CA PHE A 399 -28.18 6.66 3.52
C PHE A 399 -29.29 6.33 4.54
N GLU A 400 -29.06 5.33 5.39
CA GLU A 400 -29.94 4.95 6.49
C GLU A 400 -30.16 6.06 7.54
N LEU A 401 -29.09 6.74 7.98
CA LEU A 401 -29.20 7.83 8.96
C LEU A 401 -29.90 9.05 8.36
N GLN A 402 -29.61 9.38 7.09
CA GLN A 402 -30.28 10.46 6.38
C GLN A 402 -31.78 10.19 6.25
N VAL A 403 -32.17 8.99 5.78
CA VAL A 403 -33.59 8.61 5.68
C VAL A 403 -34.29 8.68 7.04
N ALA A 404 -33.64 8.18 8.11
CA ALA A 404 -34.18 8.26 9.46
C ALA A 404 -34.38 9.72 9.93
N THR A 405 -33.42 10.62 9.66
CA THR A 405 -33.52 12.05 9.96
C THR A 405 -34.65 12.72 9.19
N TRP A 406 -34.80 12.46 7.89
CA TRP A 406 -35.86 13.07 7.05
C TRP A 406 -37.25 12.63 7.49
N VAL A 407 -37.46 11.34 7.74
CA VAL A 407 -38.74 10.81 8.24
C VAL A 407 -39.04 11.35 9.63
N GLY A 408 -38.05 11.33 10.53
CA GLY A 408 -38.19 11.81 11.91
C GLY A 408 -38.54 13.29 12.01
N LEU A 409 -37.83 14.15 11.26
CA LEU A 409 -38.12 15.60 11.25
C LEU A 409 -39.47 15.91 10.60
N SER A 410 -39.85 15.21 9.53
CA SER A 410 -41.15 15.42 8.87
C SER A 410 -42.31 15.10 9.81
N LEU A 411 -42.22 13.97 10.52
CA LEU A 411 -43.23 13.60 11.51
C LEU A 411 -43.28 14.60 12.68
N SER A 412 -42.11 15.06 13.14
CA SER A 412 -42.00 16.08 14.20
C SER A 412 -42.64 17.41 13.80
N LEU A 413 -42.43 17.87 12.56
CA LEU A 413 -43.03 19.11 12.03
C LEU A 413 -44.57 19.05 12.01
N ILE A 414 -45.15 17.91 11.62
CA ILE A 414 -46.61 17.72 11.64
C ILE A 414 -47.14 17.80 13.08
N CYS A 415 -46.47 17.13 14.02
CA CYS A 415 -46.85 17.16 15.44
C CYS A 415 -46.75 18.57 16.03
N LEU A 416 -45.64 19.28 15.78
CA LEU A 416 -45.43 20.65 16.24
C LEU A 416 -46.47 21.61 15.65
N LEU A 417 -46.86 21.45 14.38
CA LEU A 417 -47.90 22.26 13.75
C LEU A 417 -49.25 22.08 14.46
N ILE A 418 -49.64 20.83 14.77
CA ILE A 418 -50.88 20.54 15.50
C ILE A 418 -50.84 21.17 16.90
N CYS A 419 -49.71 21.07 17.61
CA CYS A 419 -49.52 21.71 18.92
C CYS A 419 -49.65 23.24 18.85
N ILE A 420 -49.02 23.88 17.87
CA ILE A 420 -49.09 25.33 17.66
C ILE A 420 -50.54 25.77 17.40
N LEU A 421 -51.26 25.08 16.50
CA LEU A 421 -52.66 25.36 16.20
C LEU A 421 -53.55 25.20 17.45
N THR A 422 -53.31 24.15 18.24
CA THR A 422 -54.07 23.87 19.47
C THR A 422 -53.88 24.99 20.51
N PHE A 423 -52.64 25.39 20.81
CA PHE A 423 -52.36 26.44 21.80
C PHE A 423 -52.73 27.85 21.31
N SER A 424 -52.70 28.09 20.00
CA SER A 424 -53.06 29.39 19.41
C SER A 424 -54.57 29.61 19.32
N LEU A 425 -55.32 28.64 18.79
CA LEU A 425 -56.75 28.80 18.47
C LEU A 425 -57.68 28.57 19.67
N ILE A 426 -57.28 27.71 20.61
CA ILE A 426 -58.13 27.38 21.77
C ILE A 426 -57.90 28.39 22.90
N ARG A 427 -58.68 29.48 22.88
CA ARG A 427 -58.60 30.56 23.87
C ARG A 427 -58.78 30.07 25.32
N SER A 428 -59.54 29.01 25.54
CA SER A 428 -59.77 28.42 26.87
C SER A 428 -58.53 27.80 27.52
N ILE A 429 -57.48 27.48 26.74
CA ILE A 429 -56.25 26.80 27.21
C ILE A 429 -55.10 27.82 27.41
N GLN A 430 -55.32 29.10 27.06
CA GLN A 430 -54.30 30.13 27.14
C GLN A 430 -53.97 30.47 28.61
N SER A 431 -52.74 30.14 28.99
CA SER A 431 -52.14 30.40 30.29
C SER A 431 -50.67 30.79 30.06
N PRO A 432 -49.99 31.46 31.00
CA PRO A 432 -48.56 31.79 30.87
C PRO A 432 -47.68 30.58 30.55
N ARG A 433 -48.03 29.40 31.09
CA ARG A 433 -47.37 28.12 30.80
C ARG A 433 -47.56 27.69 29.34
N THR A 434 -48.79 27.69 28.85
CA THR A 434 -49.08 27.29 27.47
C THR A 434 -48.57 28.31 26.45
N THR A 435 -48.37 29.58 26.85
CA THR A 435 -47.67 30.56 26.01
C THR A 435 -46.18 30.26 25.89
N ILE A 436 -45.50 29.83 26.98
CA ILE A 436 -44.11 29.35 26.91
C ILE A 436 -43.98 28.15 25.97
N HIS A 437 -44.85 27.14 26.13
CA HIS A 437 -44.85 25.97 25.25
C HIS A 437 -45.14 26.34 23.79
N LEU A 438 -46.04 27.29 23.53
CA LEU A 438 -46.31 27.79 22.18
C LEU A 438 -45.04 28.38 21.54
N HIS A 439 -44.31 29.25 22.24
CA HIS A 439 -43.08 29.85 21.72
C HIS A 439 -41.93 28.85 21.58
N LEU A 440 -41.84 27.86 22.47
CA LEU A 440 -40.93 26.72 22.32
C LEU A 440 -41.23 25.93 21.05
N CYS A 441 -42.51 25.59 20.82
CA CYS A 441 -42.95 24.86 19.62
C CYS A 441 -42.70 25.66 18.35
N ILE A 442 -42.98 26.97 18.33
CA ILE A 442 -42.70 27.85 17.18
C ILE A 442 -41.20 27.87 16.86
N SER A 443 -40.35 28.02 17.89
CA SER A 443 -38.89 28.08 17.69
C SER A 443 -38.34 26.77 17.13
N LEU A 444 -38.79 25.62 17.67
CA LEU A 444 -38.41 24.30 17.16
C LEU A 444 -38.96 24.02 15.76
N PHE A 445 -40.20 24.44 15.46
CA PHE A 445 -40.81 24.27 14.14
C PHE A 445 -40.03 25.01 13.07
N VAL A 446 -39.69 26.28 13.32
CA VAL A 446 -38.92 27.09 12.38
C VAL A 446 -37.49 26.55 12.23
N ALA A 447 -36.82 26.16 13.32
CA ALA A 447 -35.49 25.55 13.25
C ALA A 447 -35.49 24.26 12.42
N ALA A 448 -36.44 23.34 12.67
CA ALA A 448 -36.55 22.07 11.97
C ALA A 448 -36.89 22.25 10.48
N LEU A 449 -37.75 23.22 10.14
CA LEU A 449 -38.08 23.54 8.75
C LEU A 449 -36.86 24.09 7.99
N ILE A 450 -36.11 25.00 8.61
CA ILE A 450 -34.88 25.55 8.01
C ILE A 450 -33.83 24.44 7.88
N PHE A 451 -33.71 23.55 8.86
CA PHE A 451 -32.77 22.43 8.80
C PHE A 451 -33.10 21.50 7.62
N LEU A 452 -34.37 21.12 7.46
CA LEU A 452 -34.82 20.21 6.41
C LEU A 452 -34.63 20.78 5.00
N VAL A 453 -34.91 22.07 4.80
CA VAL A 453 -34.85 22.72 3.48
C VAL A 453 -33.47 23.31 3.17
N GLY A 454 -32.74 23.75 4.19
CA GLY A 454 -31.60 24.67 4.04
C GLY A 454 -30.22 24.06 4.23
N ILE A 455 -30.06 22.92 4.93
CA ILE A 455 -28.72 22.43 5.30
C ILE A 455 -27.84 22.06 4.10
N SER A 456 -28.45 21.61 3.00
CA SER A 456 -27.77 21.17 1.77
C SER A 456 -27.62 22.26 0.69
N ARG A 457 -28.15 23.47 0.93
CA ARG A 457 -28.14 24.56 -0.06
C ARG A 457 -26.85 25.39 0.02
N THR A 458 -25.72 24.78 -0.35
CA THR A 458 -24.38 25.39 -0.27
C THR A 458 -23.96 26.24 -1.49
N GLU A 459 -24.75 26.21 -2.57
CA GLU A 459 -24.44 26.88 -3.86
C GLU A 459 -24.16 28.39 -3.71
N ASN A 460 -24.89 29.05 -2.81
CA ASN A 460 -24.70 30.47 -2.50
C ASN A 460 -24.10 30.63 -1.10
N GLN A 461 -22.80 30.95 -1.01
CA GLN A 461 -22.09 31.07 0.28
C GLN A 461 -22.75 32.08 1.23
N ASN A 462 -23.27 33.19 0.71
CA ASN A 462 -23.98 34.19 1.52
C ASN A 462 -25.32 33.66 2.04
N ALA A 463 -26.08 32.92 1.23
CA ALA A 463 -27.33 32.31 1.64
C ALA A 463 -27.09 31.22 2.70
N CYS A 464 -26.02 30.45 2.53
CA CYS A 464 -25.59 29.41 3.46
C CYS A 464 -25.21 30.00 4.84
N ALA A 465 -24.50 31.12 4.86
CA ALA A 465 -24.18 31.85 6.09
C ALA A 465 -25.44 32.37 6.81
N VAL A 466 -26.42 32.90 6.08
CA VAL A 466 -27.70 33.35 6.65
C VAL A 466 -28.50 32.17 7.22
N ILE A 467 -28.57 31.05 6.51
CA ILE A 467 -29.22 29.82 6.99
C ILE A 467 -28.56 29.34 8.29
N ALA A 468 -27.23 29.26 8.32
CA ALA A 468 -26.47 28.88 9.51
C ALA A 468 -26.75 29.84 10.69
N GLY A 469 -26.86 31.15 10.43
CA GLY A 469 -27.19 32.16 11.44
C GLY A 469 -28.60 32.01 12.00
N LEU A 470 -29.60 31.82 11.14
CA LEU A 470 -30.98 31.59 11.56
C LEU A 470 -31.13 30.31 12.37
N LEU A 471 -30.46 29.24 11.93
CA LEU A 471 -30.41 27.97 12.62
C LEU A 471 -29.77 28.10 14.01
N HIS A 472 -28.63 28.77 14.11
CA HIS A 472 -27.98 29.09 15.39
C HIS A 472 -28.94 29.84 16.33
N TYR A 473 -29.64 30.85 15.81
CA TYR A 473 -30.61 31.64 16.58
C TYR A 473 -31.80 30.82 17.10
N PHE A 474 -32.50 30.08 16.25
CA PHE A 474 -33.73 29.39 16.64
C PHE A 474 -33.46 28.20 17.57
N PHE A 475 -32.37 27.46 17.38
CA PHE A 475 -32.00 26.40 18.32
C PHE A 475 -31.65 26.96 19.69
N LEU A 476 -30.87 28.05 19.74
CA LEU A 476 -30.53 28.70 21.01
C LEU A 476 -31.78 29.31 21.69
N ALA A 477 -32.70 29.88 20.91
CA ALA A 477 -34.00 30.34 21.42
C ALA A 477 -34.84 29.21 22.01
N ALA A 478 -34.86 28.02 21.39
CA ALA A 478 -35.52 26.86 21.96
C ALA A 478 -34.96 26.48 23.34
N PHE A 479 -33.62 26.51 23.51
CA PHE A 479 -33.00 26.29 24.83
C PHE A 479 -33.35 27.39 25.84
N CYS A 480 -33.37 28.67 25.44
CA CYS A 480 -33.81 29.76 26.32
C CYS A 480 -35.28 29.63 26.74
N TRP A 481 -36.18 29.24 25.82
CA TRP A 481 -37.59 28.97 26.15
C TRP A 481 -37.76 27.76 27.06
N MET A 482 -36.99 26.69 26.85
CA MET A 482 -36.91 25.56 27.78
C MET A 482 -36.41 25.98 29.16
N CYS A 483 -35.45 26.92 29.23
CA CYS A 483 -35.01 27.52 30.49
C CYS A 483 -36.12 28.27 31.23
N LEU A 484 -36.88 29.07 30.50
CA LEU A 484 -38.02 29.82 31.06
C LEU A 484 -39.13 28.87 31.53
N GLU A 485 -39.32 27.75 30.85
CA GLU A 485 -40.22 26.68 31.31
C GLU A 485 -39.79 26.12 32.67
N GLY A 486 -38.49 25.82 32.84
CA GLY A 486 -37.92 25.36 34.12
C GLY A 486 -38.11 26.37 35.25
N VAL A 487 -37.87 27.65 34.98
CA VAL A 487 -38.10 28.74 35.94
C VAL A 487 -39.59 28.88 36.29
N GLN A 488 -40.48 28.75 35.30
CA GLN A 488 -41.92 28.84 35.51
C GLN A 488 -42.44 27.68 36.38
N LEU A 489 -41.95 26.46 36.16
CA LEU A 489 -42.24 25.29 37.00
C LEU A 489 -41.81 25.52 38.46
N PHE A 490 -40.59 25.98 38.66
CA PHE A 490 -40.05 26.29 39.98
C PHE A 490 -40.90 27.33 40.74
N ARG A 491 -41.28 28.43 40.06
CA ARG A 491 -42.11 29.47 40.67
C ARG A 491 -43.50 28.97 41.02
N MET A 492 -44.13 28.16 40.17
CA MET A 492 -45.45 27.59 40.45
C MET A 492 -45.47 26.69 41.70
N VAL A 493 -44.40 25.94 41.97
CA VAL A 493 -44.34 25.00 43.11
C VAL A 493 -44.06 25.70 44.44
N ILE A 494 -43.24 26.76 44.43
CA ILE A 494 -42.72 27.42 45.65
C ILE A 494 -43.47 28.72 45.99
N LEU A 495 -43.82 29.57 45.01
CA LEU A 495 -44.41 30.89 45.24
C LEU A 495 -45.93 30.85 45.06
N VAL A 496 -46.66 30.61 46.15
CA VAL A 496 -48.12 30.40 46.15
C VAL A 496 -48.94 31.69 45.90
N PHE A 497 -48.34 32.89 45.95
CA PHE A 497 -49.12 34.17 45.91
C PHE A 497 -48.65 35.26 44.93
N ASN A 498 -47.73 35.02 43.99
CA ASN A 498 -47.45 36.00 42.91
C ASN A 498 -46.93 35.35 41.61
N THR A 499 -47.81 34.68 40.89
CA THR A 499 -47.49 33.89 39.68
C THR A 499 -47.43 34.72 38.40
N ASN A 500 -47.79 36.00 38.42
CA ASN A 500 -47.78 36.86 37.24
C ASN A 500 -46.36 37.25 36.81
N PHE A 501 -45.76 36.44 35.94
CA PHE A 501 -44.59 36.83 35.17
C PHE A 501 -45.04 37.76 34.06
N ARG A 502 -44.53 39.00 34.00
CA ARG A 502 -44.88 39.91 32.89
C ARG A 502 -44.38 39.29 31.59
N THR A 503 -45.28 39.14 30.61
CA THR A 503 -44.98 38.61 29.28
C THR A 503 -43.78 39.30 28.64
N LEU A 504 -43.60 40.60 28.88
CA LEU A 504 -42.46 41.37 28.39
C LEU A 504 -41.10 40.78 28.81
N TYR A 505 -40.91 40.44 30.09
CA TYR A 505 -39.64 39.87 30.58
C TYR A 505 -39.36 38.48 29.99
N MET A 506 -40.43 37.72 29.77
CA MET A 506 -40.36 36.39 29.15
C MET A 506 -39.90 36.49 27.69
N MET A 507 -40.46 37.42 26.93
CA MET A 507 -40.08 37.66 25.53
C MET A 507 -38.64 38.16 25.40
N THR A 508 -38.22 39.07 26.28
CA THR A 508 -36.82 39.56 26.30
C THR A 508 -35.83 38.46 26.68
N GLY A 509 -36.19 37.56 27.59
CA GLY A 509 -35.34 36.42 27.94
C GLY A 509 -35.27 35.35 26.84
N GLY A 510 -36.42 34.95 26.29
CA GLY A 510 -36.52 33.86 25.33
C GLY A 510 -35.95 34.17 23.95
N TYR A 511 -36.16 35.38 23.43
CA TYR A 511 -35.70 35.78 22.10
C TYR A 511 -34.54 36.79 22.12
N GLY A 512 -34.42 37.60 23.18
CA GLY A 512 -33.39 38.64 23.27
C GLY A 512 -32.01 38.08 23.57
N VAL A 513 -31.89 37.12 24.49
CA VAL A 513 -30.60 36.49 24.84
C VAL A 513 -29.98 35.76 23.63
N PRO A 514 -30.70 34.90 22.89
CA PRO A 514 -30.16 34.30 21.67
C PRO A 514 -29.77 35.33 20.61
N ALA A 515 -30.57 36.40 20.44
CA ALA A 515 -30.28 37.45 19.46
C ALA A 515 -28.97 38.17 19.78
N ALA A 516 -28.74 38.50 21.05
CA ALA A 516 -27.50 39.13 21.49
C ALA A 516 -26.28 38.22 21.25
N ILE A 517 -26.39 36.94 21.60
CA ILE A 517 -25.30 35.96 21.41
C ILE A 517 -24.96 35.82 19.92
N VAL A 518 -25.96 35.56 19.07
CA VAL A 518 -25.73 35.38 17.63
C VAL A 518 -25.20 36.65 16.98
N ALA A 519 -25.68 37.84 17.37
CA ALA A 519 -25.18 39.11 16.84
C ALA A 519 -23.70 39.33 17.21
N ILE A 520 -23.32 39.11 18.47
CA ILE A 520 -21.91 39.20 18.91
C ILE A 520 -21.06 38.17 18.17
N SER A 521 -21.53 36.92 18.04
CA SER A 521 -20.83 35.87 17.33
C SER A 521 -20.62 36.20 15.84
N ALA A 522 -21.63 36.76 15.17
CA ALA A 522 -21.55 37.18 13.77
C ALA A 522 -20.62 38.39 13.56
N LEU A 523 -20.54 39.31 14.53
CA LEU A 523 -19.62 40.45 14.50
C LEU A 523 -18.15 40.03 14.65
N ILE A 524 -17.87 39.03 15.50
CA ILE A 524 -16.50 38.57 15.77
C ILE A 524 -15.95 37.77 14.58
N ASN A 525 -16.73 36.81 14.05
CA ASN A 525 -16.27 35.96 12.96
C ASN A 525 -17.41 35.61 11.98
N PRO A 526 -17.70 36.48 11.00
CA PRO A 526 -18.75 36.22 10.01
C PRO A 526 -18.41 35.01 9.11
N LYS A 527 -17.11 34.70 8.93
CA LYS A 527 -16.65 33.54 8.14
C LYS A 527 -16.86 32.20 8.85
N GLY A 528 -17.21 32.20 10.14
CA GLY A 528 -17.51 30.99 10.90
C GLY A 528 -18.90 30.40 10.63
N TYR A 529 -19.75 31.12 9.87
CA TYR A 529 -21.11 30.69 9.52
C TYR A 529 -21.15 30.08 8.12
N GLY A 530 -21.40 28.77 8.05
CA GLY A 530 -21.43 28.00 6.81
C GLY A 530 -20.09 27.30 6.52
N THR A 531 -20.18 26.11 5.94
CA THR A 531 -19.03 25.35 5.43
C THR A 531 -19.24 25.03 3.96
N GLN A 532 -18.22 24.49 3.28
CA GLN A 532 -18.35 24.05 1.88
C GLN A 532 -19.31 22.86 1.72
N ARG A 533 -19.51 22.06 2.78
CA ARG A 533 -20.31 20.81 2.74
C ARG A 533 -21.73 20.99 3.25
N TYR A 534 -21.96 21.89 4.21
CA TYR A 534 -23.27 22.11 4.83
C TYR A 534 -23.41 23.51 5.42
N CYS A 535 -24.65 23.99 5.51
CA CYS A 535 -24.98 25.32 6.02
C CYS A 535 -25.17 25.35 7.54
N TRP A 536 -24.08 25.12 8.26
CA TRP A 536 -24.01 25.21 9.73
C TRP A 536 -22.68 25.86 10.18
N LEU A 537 -22.52 26.08 11.49
CA LEU A 537 -21.31 26.60 12.13
C LEU A 537 -20.10 25.69 11.84
N ASN A 538 -18.94 26.30 11.57
CA ASN A 538 -17.67 25.59 11.46
C ASN A 538 -17.22 25.01 12.82
N VAL A 539 -16.40 23.97 12.81
CA VAL A 539 -15.89 23.26 14.01
C VAL A 539 -15.18 24.22 14.96
N ASP A 540 -14.35 25.12 14.44
CA ASP A 540 -13.63 26.11 15.25
C ASP A 540 -14.56 27.09 15.98
N PHE A 541 -15.79 27.25 15.48
CA PHE A 541 -16.75 28.22 15.98
C PHE A 541 -17.98 27.57 16.65
N ILE A 542 -18.00 26.24 16.77
CA ILE A 542 -19.12 25.49 17.37
C ILE A 542 -19.31 25.81 18.85
N TRP A 543 -18.23 26.22 19.54
CA TRP A 543 -18.26 26.66 20.94
C TRP A 543 -19.14 27.89 21.18
N SER A 544 -19.38 28.72 20.15
CA SER A 544 -20.32 29.85 20.24
C SER A 544 -21.75 29.41 20.53
N PHE A 545 -22.13 28.20 20.07
CA PHE A 545 -23.43 27.58 20.35
C PHE A 545 -23.36 26.67 21.57
N LEU A 546 -22.36 25.77 21.62
CA LEU A 546 -22.28 24.74 22.65
C LEU A 546 -22.08 25.31 24.06
N GLY A 547 -21.25 26.35 24.20
CA GLY A 547 -20.97 27.00 25.48
C GLY A 547 -22.25 27.51 26.17
N PRO A 548 -23.01 28.42 25.54
CA PRO A 548 -24.29 28.90 26.07
C PRO A 548 -25.29 27.78 26.37
N VAL A 549 -25.40 26.77 25.50
CA VAL A 549 -26.31 25.63 25.69
C VAL A 549 -25.94 24.84 26.96
N CYS A 550 -24.66 24.56 27.19
CA CYS A 550 -24.20 23.88 28.41
C CYS A 550 -24.57 24.66 29.68
N VAL A 551 -24.41 25.98 29.68
CA VAL A 551 -24.79 26.84 30.81
C VAL A 551 -26.30 26.80 31.05
N ILE A 552 -27.10 26.88 29.99
CA ILE A 552 -28.57 26.80 30.08
C ILE A 552 -29.03 25.44 30.63
N ILE A 553 -28.45 24.34 30.14
CA ILE A 553 -28.77 23.00 30.62
C ILE A 553 -28.43 22.86 32.12
N ALA A 554 -27.27 23.36 32.55
CA ALA A 554 -26.89 23.33 33.97
C ALA A 554 -27.89 24.09 34.87
N ILE A 555 -28.32 25.27 34.44
CA ILE A 555 -29.34 26.07 35.13
C ILE A 555 -30.68 25.31 35.19
N ASN A 556 -31.09 24.66 34.10
CA ASN A 556 -32.31 23.87 34.03
C ASN A 556 -32.28 22.67 34.97
N ILE A 557 -31.18 21.93 35.01
CA ILE A 557 -30.98 20.81 35.94
C ILE A 557 -31.10 21.31 37.38
N PHE A 558 -30.49 22.45 37.70
CA PHE A 558 -30.60 23.05 39.03
C PHE A 558 -32.05 23.35 39.41
N PHE A 559 -32.81 24.04 38.56
CA PHE A 559 -34.23 24.32 38.83
C PHE A 559 -35.08 23.05 38.93
N PHE A 560 -34.82 22.06 38.08
CA PHE A 560 -35.51 20.77 38.10
C PHE A 560 -35.29 20.05 39.43
N LEU A 561 -34.04 19.93 39.89
CA LEU A 561 -33.69 19.25 41.15
C LEU A 561 -34.35 19.92 42.36
N ILE A 562 -34.32 21.26 42.44
CA ILE A 562 -34.96 21.97 43.55
C ILE A 562 -36.48 21.80 43.52
N THR A 563 -37.09 21.88 42.34
CA THR A 563 -38.54 21.71 42.17
C THR A 563 -38.97 20.29 42.55
N ALA A 564 -38.23 19.27 42.10
CA ALA A 564 -38.47 17.87 42.43
C ALA A 564 -38.31 17.61 43.94
N TRP A 565 -37.26 18.14 44.56
CA TRP A 565 -37.04 18.02 46.01
C TRP A 565 -38.18 18.67 46.81
N LYS A 566 -38.62 19.87 46.42
CA LYS A 566 -39.74 20.56 47.08
C LYS A 566 -41.07 19.85 46.88
N LEU A 567 -41.29 19.27 45.71
CA LEU A 567 -42.47 18.46 45.42
C LEU A 567 -42.47 17.18 46.27
N ALA A 568 -41.34 16.49 46.37
CA ALA A 568 -41.17 15.31 47.23
C ALA A 568 -41.42 15.63 48.71
N GLN A 569 -40.93 16.79 49.20
CA GLN A 569 -41.23 17.27 50.56
C GLN A 569 -42.74 17.46 50.78
N LYS A 570 -43.45 18.12 49.84
CA LYS A 570 -44.89 18.30 49.93
C LYS A 570 -45.64 16.97 49.88
N PHE A 571 -45.29 16.05 48.99
CA PHE A 571 -45.90 14.71 48.94
C PHE A 571 -45.66 13.90 50.22
N SER A 572 -44.45 13.93 50.78
CA SER A 572 -44.15 13.28 52.06
C SER A 572 -44.95 13.88 53.22
N SER A 573 -45.30 15.16 53.17
CA SER A 573 -46.16 15.79 54.19
C SER A 573 -47.65 15.45 54.03
N LEU A 574 -48.11 15.14 52.81
CA LEU A 574 -49.51 14.82 52.50
C LEU A 574 -49.86 13.33 52.67
N ASN A 575 -48.86 12.44 52.62
CA ASN A 575 -49.07 10.99 52.80
C ASN A 575 -48.17 10.44 53.91
N PRO A 576 -48.46 10.72 55.19
CA PRO A 576 -47.65 10.25 56.33
C PRO A 576 -47.62 8.71 56.44
N ASP A 577 -48.57 8.01 55.80
CA ASP A 577 -48.67 6.54 55.83
C ASP A 577 -47.60 5.80 55.01
N LEU A 578 -46.83 6.50 54.17
CA LEU A 578 -45.69 5.88 53.47
C LEU A 578 -44.48 5.67 54.40
N ASN A 579 -44.32 6.52 55.41
CA ASN A 579 -43.24 6.41 56.40
C ASN A 579 -43.50 5.30 57.43
N THR A 580 -44.76 4.92 57.65
CA THR A 580 -45.13 3.77 58.49
C THR A 580 -44.83 2.43 57.81
N LEU A 581 -44.84 2.36 56.47
CA LEU A 581 -44.46 1.14 55.74
C LEU A 581 -42.95 0.86 55.72
N GLN A 582 -42.10 1.89 55.77
CA GLN A 582 -40.64 1.69 55.90
C GLN A 582 -40.20 1.23 57.29
N LYS A 583 -41.06 1.36 58.32
CA LYS A 583 -40.79 0.87 59.68
C LYS A 583 -41.16 -0.61 59.91
N ILE A 584 -41.72 -1.30 58.92
CA ILE A 584 -42.09 -2.73 59.01
C ILE A 584 -41.07 -3.61 58.26
N LYS A 585 -39.77 -3.29 58.31
CA LYS A 585 -38.74 -4.22 57.82
C LYS A 585 -37.66 -4.47 58.86
#